data_AF-A0A5J4N3G0-F1
#
_entry.id   AF-A0A5J4N3G0-F1
#
_cell.length_a   1.000
_cell.length_b   1.000
_cell.length_c   1.000
_cell.angle_alpha   90.00
_cell.angle_beta   90.00
_cell.angle_gamma   90.00
#
_symmetry.space_group_name_H-M   'P 1'
#
loop_
_entity.id
_entity.type
_entity.pdbx_description
1 polymer ?
#
loop_
_entity_poly.entity_id
_entity_poly.type
_entity_poly.pdbx_seq_one_letter_code
_entity_poly.pdbx_strand_id
1 'polypeptide(L)' 'MEKEEKDEVLVEQPVLVEEPLDLIRLSLDEKIYVKMKHNRELRGTLH' A
#
# COMPACT_ATOMS: atom_id res chain seq x y z
N MET A 1 -29.82 32.71 8.28
CA MET A 1 -29.49 31.64 7.32
C MET A 1 -27.97 31.57 7.28
N GLU A 2 -27.40 31.08 8.38
CA GLU A 2 -25.95 30.98 8.54
C GLU A 2 -25.54 29.67 7.90
N LYS A 3 -24.65 29.77 6.91
CA LYS A 3 -24.17 28.63 6.13
C LYS A 3 -23.35 27.75 7.07
N GLU A 4 -23.78 26.51 7.26
CA GLU A 4 -22.96 25.47 7.86
C GLU A 4 -21.77 25.22 6.93
N GLU A 5 -20.60 25.66 7.37
CA GLU A 5 -19.31 25.34 6.80
C GLU A 5 -19.05 23.86 7.10
N LYS A 6 -19.40 22.98 6.15
CA LYS A 6 -19.05 21.56 6.23
C LYS A 6 -17.56 21.47 5.97
N ASP A 7 -16.79 21.37 7.05
CA ASP A 7 -15.44 20.82 7.01
C ASP A 7 -15.54 19.39 6.45
N GLU A 8 -15.37 19.25 5.14
CA GLU A 8 -15.17 17.95 4.50
C GLU A 8 -13.82 17.42 4.95
N VAL A 9 -13.84 16.69 6.06
CA VAL A 9 -12.69 15.90 6.50
C VAL A 9 -12.39 14.91 5.37
N LEU A 10 -11.29 15.15 4.65
CA LEU A 10 -10.72 14.19 3.71
C LEU A 10 -10.30 12.96 4.51
N VAL A 11 -11.22 12.02 4.66
CA VAL A 11 -10.91 10.70 5.23
C VAL A 11 -10.00 10.03 4.22
N GLU A 12 -8.69 9.99 4.51
CA GLU A 12 -7.77 9.13 3.78
C GLU A 12 -8.33 7.72 3.86
N GLN A 13 -8.86 7.23 2.74
CA GLN A 13 -9.45 5.91 2.68
C GLN A 13 -8.38 4.91 3.10
N PRO A 14 -8.65 4.02 4.09
CA PRO A 14 -7.70 3.00 4.45
C PRO A 14 -7.44 2.17 3.20
N VAL A 15 -6.17 1.99 2.83
CA VAL A 15 -5.86 1.23 1.63
C VAL A 15 -6.30 -0.21 1.86
N LEU A 16 -7.41 -0.59 1.22
CA LEU A 16 -8.00 -1.91 1.31
C LEU A 16 -7.14 -2.86 0.47
N VAL A 17 -6.48 -3.80 1.14
CA VAL A 17 -5.82 -4.92 0.47
C VAL A 17 -6.91 -5.92 0.10
N GLU A 18 -7.39 -5.84 -1.15
CA GLU A 18 -8.41 -6.76 -1.66
C GLU A 18 -7.77 -8.03 -2.23
N GLU A 19 -6.59 -7.89 -2.85
CA GLU A 19 -5.83 -9.00 -3.43
C GLU A 19 -4.39 -9.06 -2.87
N PRO A 20 -3.76 -10.26 -2.83
CA PRO A 20 -2.36 -10.40 -2.41
C PRO A 20 -1.37 -9.55 -3.23
N LEU A 21 -1.72 -9.21 -4.47
CA LEU A 21 -0.91 -8.34 -5.34
C LEU A 21 -0.95 -6.88 -4.88
N ASP A 22 -2.00 -6.45 -4.17
CA ASP A 22 -2.12 -5.07 -3.71
C ASP A 22 -1.08 -4.76 -2.64
N LEU A 23 -0.68 -5.74 -1.82
CA LEU A 23 0.46 -5.59 -0.90
C LEU A 23 1.75 -5.23 -1.64
N ILE A 24 1.99 -5.83 -2.81
CA ILE A 24 3.17 -5.55 -3.62
C ILE A 24 3.10 -4.12 -4.18
N ARG A 25 1.91 -3.68 -4.62
CA ARG A 25 1.68 -2.32 -5.13
C ARG A 25 1.83 -1.25 -4.04
N LEU A 26 1.55 -1.59 -2.78
CA LEU A 26 1.70 -0.68 -1.65
C LEU A 26 3.14 -0.56 -1.16
N SER A 27 3.94 -1.62 -1.32
CA SER A 27 5.35 -1.65 -0.92
C SER A 27 6.32 -1.22 -2.04
N LEU A 28 5.86 -0.43 -3.02
CA LEU A 28 6.77 0.22 -3.98
C LEU A 28 7.76 1.12 -3.22
N ASP A 29 9.03 1.09 -3.64
CA ASP A 29 10.17 1.76 -2.99
C ASP A 29 10.62 1.22 -1.61
N GLU A 30 9.94 0.20 -1.08
CA GLU A 30 10.36 -0.45 0.18
C GLU A 30 11.38 -1.57 -0.05
N LYS A 31 12.13 -1.91 1.02
CA LYS A 31 13.00 -3.08 1.02
C LYS A 31 12.20 -4.34 1.30
N ILE A 32 12.19 -5.27 0.35
CA ILE A 32 11.44 -6.52 0.45
C ILE A 32 12.35 -7.76 0.44
N TYR A 33 11.81 -8.85 0.97
CA TYR A 33 12.40 -10.19 0.88
C TYR A 33 11.48 -11.08 0.06
N VAL A 34 12.03 -11.74 -0.96
CA VAL A 34 11.29 -12.64 -1.83
C VAL A 34 11.86 -14.05 -1.73
N LYS A 35 11.02 -15.00 -1.30
CA LYS A 35 11.32 -16.43 -1.35
C LYS A 35 10.95 -16.98 -2.73
N MET A 36 11.96 -17.29 -3.52
CA MET A 36 11.81 -17.83 -4.86
C MET A 36 11.77 -19.36 -4.84
N LYS A 37 11.38 -19.96 -5.96
CA LYS A 37 11.47 -21.42 -6.15
C LYS A 37 12.93 -21.90 -6.09
N HIS A 38 13.12 -23.16 -5.70
CA HIS A 38 14.42 -23.82 -5.54
C HIS A 38 15.29 -23.26 -4.41
N ASN A 39 14.68 -22.87 -3.27
CA ASN A 39 15.38 -22.31 -2.10
C ASN A 39 16.23 -21.08 -2.44
N ARG A 40 15.83 -20.32 -3.45
CA ARG A 40 16.48 -19.07 -3.83
C ARG A 40 15.81 -17.93 -3.08
N GLU A 41 16.58 -16.94 -2.70
CA GLU A 41 16.10 -15.77 -1.95
C GLU A 41 16.62 -14.50 -2.62
N LEU A 42 15.77 -13.48 -2.67
CA LEU A 42 16.13 -12.14 -3.14
C LEU A 42 15.84 -11.12 -2.04
N ARG A 43 16.72 -10.13 -1.90
CA ARG A 43 16.57 -8.97 -1.03
C ARG A 43 16.91 -7.73 -1.83
N GLY A 44 16.05 -6.74 -1.81
CA GLY A 44 16.24 -5.53 -2.59
C GLY A 44 15.09 -4.55 -2.41
N THR A 45 15.23 -3.40 -3.07
CA THR A 45 14.15 -2.42 -3.20
C THR A 45 13.23 -2.83 -4.34
N LEU A 46 11.92 -2.75 -4.10
CA LEU A 46 10.93 -2.96 -5.14
C LEU A 46 10.82 -1.70 -6.00
N HIS A 47 11.37 -1.75 -7.22
CA HIS A 47 11.31 -0.68 -8.22
C HIS A 47 10.09 -0.82 -9.14
#